data_AF-A0A395HAQ9-F1
#
_entry.id   AF-A0A395HAQ9-F1
#
_cell.length_a   1.000
_cell.length_b   1.000
_cell.length_c   1.000
_cell.angle_alpha   90.00
_cell.angle_beta   90.00
_cell.angle_gamma   90.00
#
_symmetry.space_group_name_H-M   'P 1'
#
loop_
_entity.id
_entity.type
_entity.pdbx_description
1 polymer ?
#
loop_
_entity_poly.entity_id
_entity_poly.type
_entity_poly.pdbx_seq_one_letter_code
_entity_poly.pdbx_strand_id
1 'polypeptide(L)'
;MDFLESSFFAKFDRCLPSLAEVRALSHDFSTARQPKPVVFEQLNLLVKSGRTVPVAEAQCLWMLRRVFGDSVPVPEVYGWRIENNYVFIYMELIHGRTLHECWDDLDSMEKTVLCDQLCEIVSRFRQLSYQPSDKYIGSVSRQRVHDCVFEAQTEAGPFPKIREFIDWFSGLPQARLPISERYEDPYRGYLPDDGVITFTHGVLHRSASHSCHCRLGAIRMAPRLLGILQSDLYLLL
;
A
#
# COMPACT_ATOMS: atom_id res chain seq x y z
N MET A 1 -0.16 18.64 -4.33
CA MET A 1 -1.44 18.50 -5.03
C MET A 1 -2.53 18.41 -4.00
N ASP A 2 -3.53 19.29 -4.10
CA ASP A 2 -4.74 19.25 -3.26
C ASP A 2 -5.92 18.77 -4.08
N PHE A 3 -6.76 17.96 -3.48
CA PHE A 3 -8.05 17.57 -4.02
C PHE A 3 -9.12 18.43 -3.38
N LEU A 4 -9.34 19.61 -3.96
CA LEU A 4 -10.26 20.63 -3.44
C LEU A 4 -11.72 20.15 -3.38
N GLU A 5 -12.04 19.10 -4.15
CA GLU A 5 -13.33 18.41 -4.15
C GLU A 5 -13.49 17.40 -2.99
N SER A 6 -12.44 17.12 -2.22
CA SER A 6 -12.47 16.12 -1.16
C SER A 6 -13.25 16.57 0.08
N SER A 7 -13.70 15.60 0.89
CA SER A 7 -14.47 15.87 2.09
C SER A 7 -13.76 16.78 3.10
N PHE A 8 -12.43 16.78 3.11
CA PHE A 8 -11.63 17.68 3.94
C PHE A 8 -11.91 19.15 3.60
N PHE A 9 -11.76 19.55 2.34
CA PHE A 9 -11.92 20.96 1.94
C PHE A 9 -13.41 21.37 1.91
N ALA A 10 -14.33 20.42 1.73
CA ALA A 10 -15.76 20.68 1.87
C ALA A 10 -16.16 20.99 3.33
N LYS A 11 -15.46 20.40 4.31
CA LYS A 11 -15.78 20.53 5.74
C LYS A 11 -14.98 21.61 6.44
N PHE A 12 -13.72 21.80 6.06
CA PHE A 12 -12.80 22.69 6.75
C PHE A 12 -12.34 23.81 5.83
N ASP A 13 -12.58 25.05 6.25
CA ASP A 13 -12.08 26.25 5.56
C ASP A 13 -10.60 26.51 5.93
N ARG A 14 -9.74 25.53 5.65
CA ARG A 14 -8.28 25.64 5.87
C ARG A 14 -7.49 24.81 4.88
N CYS A 15 -6.22 25.14 4.76
CA CYS A 15 -5.25 24.32 4.05
C CYS A 15 -4.90 23.05 4.86
N LEU A 16 -4.44 22.02 4.14
CA LEU A 16 -3.80 20.84 4.73
C LEU A 16 -2.61 21.26 5.61
N PRO A 17 -2.31 20.55 6.72
CA PRO A 17 -1.19 20.88 7.58
C PRO A 17 0.13 20.99 6.82
N SER A 18 0.87 22.04 7.14
CA SER A 18 2.21 22.29 6.61
C SER A 18 3.20 21.23 7.06
N LEU A 19 4.32 21.14 6.35
CA LEU A 19 5.44 20.27 6.73
C LEU A 19 5.92 20.55 8.17
N ALA A 20 5.95 21.81 8.58
CA ALA A 20 6.36 22.20 9.93
C ALA A 20 5.41 21.65 10.99
N GLU A 21 4.09 21.74 10.76
CA GLU A 21 3.07 21.18 11.66
C GLU A 21 3.18 19.65 11.75
N VAL A 22 3.37 18.95 10.62
CA VAL A 22 3.54 17.49 10.61
C VAL A 22 4.82 17.08 11.35
N ARG A 23 5.94 17.78 11.12
CA ARG A 23 7.22 17.50 11.78
C ARG A 23 7.18 17.75 13.28
N ALA A 24 6.48 18.79 13.72
CA ALA A 24 6.35 19.11 15.14
C ALA A 24 5.68 17.98 15.95
N LEU A 25 4.81 17.19 15.30
CA LEU A 25 4.08 16.08 15.91
C LEU A 25 4.73 14.69 15.65
N SER A 26 5.73 14.61 14.78
CA SER A 26 6.40 13.34 14.47
C SER A 26 7.71 13.21 15.25
N HIS A 27 7.68 12.41 16.32
CA HIS A 27 8.83 12.20 17.20
C HIS A 27 10.01 11.47 16.53
N ASP A 28 9.74 10.69 15.49
CA ASP A 28 10.72 9.87 14.75
C ASP A 28 11.01 10.38 13.34
N PHE A 29 10.57 11.60 13.02
CA PHE A 29 10.68 12.18 11.67
C PHE A 29 12.10 12.16 11.11
N SER A 30 13.08 12.41 11.97
CA SER A 30 14.50 12.54 11.60
C SER A 30 15.29 11.23 11.75
N THR A 31 14.75 10.23 12.44
CA THR A 31 15.47 9.00 12.81
C THR A 31 14.99 7.78 12.02
N ALA A 32 13.72 7.73 11.64
CA ALA A 32 13.15 6.62 10.88
C ALA A 32 13.11 6.91 9.37
N ARG A 33 13.35 5.89 8.53
CA ARG A 33 13.14 5.97 7.07
C ARG A 33 11.68 6.23 6.71
N GLN A 34 10.79 5.66 7.53
CA GLN A 34 9.34 5.81 7.46
C GLN A 34 8.83 6.10 8.87
N PRO A 35 8.73 7.38 9.24
CA PRO A 35 8.19 7.82 10.52
C PRO A 35 6.76 7.30 10.74
N LYS A 36 6.34 7.19 12.02
CA LYS A 36 4.94 6.90 12.34
C LYS A 36 4.03 7.95 11.72
N PRO A 37 2.86 7.56 11.16
CA PRO A 37 1.89 8.53 10.67
C PRO A 37 1.47 9.50 11.77
N VAL A 38 1.29 10.76 11.38
CA VAL A 38 0.83 11.83 12.28
C VAL A 38 -0.68 11.94 12.16
N VAL A 39 -1.35 12.01 13.31
CA VAL A 39 -2.82 12.09 13.38
C VAL A 39 -3.24 13.49 13.84
N PHE A 40 -4.16 14.09 13.09
CA PHE A 40 -4.85 15.32 13.44
C PHE A 40 -6.33 14.99 13.64
N GLU A 41 -6.68 14.49 14.84
CA GLU A 41 -8.04 14.00 15.12
C GLU A 41 -9.12 15.05 14.88
N GLN A 42 -8.87 16.30 15.25
CA GLN A 42 -9.82 17.41 15.09
C GLN A 42 -10.14 17.70 13.62
N LEU A 43 -9.27 17.24 12.72
CA LEU A 43 -9.40 17.41 11.27
C LEU A 43 -9.82 16.12 10.56
N ASN A 44 -10.08 15.02 11.29
CA ASN A 44 -10.29 13.69 10.72
C ASN A 44 -9.20 13.31 9.70
N LEU A 45 -7.95 13.65 10.00
CA LEU A 45 -6.84 13.59 9.07
C LEU A 45 -5.70 12.74 9.63
N LEU A 46 -5.17 11.86 8.78
CA LEU A 46 -3.92 11.16 9.00
C LEU A 46 -2.93 11.57 7.91
N VAL A 47 -1.70 11.86 8.31
CA VAL A 47 -0.59 12.19 7.42
C VAL A 47 0.45 11.08 7.48
N LYS A 48 0.54 10.31 6.40
CA LYS A 48 1.64 9.36 6.21
C LYS A 48 2.79 10.08 5.54
N SER A 49 4.00 9.92 6.07
CA SER A 49 5.18 10.54 5.48
C SER A 49 6.41 9.63 5.54
N GLY A 50 7.35 9.85 4.62
CA GLY A 50 8.61 9.13 4.61
C GLY A 50 9.39 9.29 3.31
N ARG A 51 10.65 8.87 3.32
CA ARG A 51 11.51 8.84 2.13
C ARG A 51 11.22 7.63 1.23
N THR A 52 10.68 6.58 1.83
CA THR A 52 10.35 5.31 1.16
C THR A 52 8.88 5.22 0.75
N VAL A 53 8.04 6.17 1.16
CA VAL A 53 6.62 6.22 0.81
C VAL A 53 6.48 6.65 -0.65
N PRO A 54 5.94 5.83 -1.56
CA PRO A 54 5.83 6.20 -2.96
C PRO A 54 4.55 7.01 -3.21
N VAL A 55 4.61 7.96 -4.16
CA VAL A 55 3.41 8.67 -4.65
C VAL A 55 2.37 7.71 -5.23
N ALA A 56 2.83 6.56 -5.76
CA ALA A 56 1.97 5.49 -6.25
C ALA A 56 0.97 4.99 -5.21
N GLU A 57 1.29 5.08 -3.91
CA GLU A 57 0.37 4.71 -2.84
C GLU A 57 -0.84 5.65 -2.78
N ALA A 58 -0.60 6.97 -2.82
CA ALA A 58 -1.67 7.97 -2.83
C ALA A 58 -2.54 7.83 -4.09
N GLN A 59 -1.90 7.58 -5.24
CA GLN A 59 -2.60 7.35 -6.52
C GLN A 59 -3.45 6.07 -6.47
N CYS A 60 -2.94 5.01 -5.85
CA CYS A 60 -3.65 3.75 -5.68
C CYS A 60 -4.90 3.93 -4.82
N LEU A 61 -4.76 4.54 -3.64
CA LEU A 61 -5.88 4.85 -2.74
C LEU A 61 -6.95 5.69 -3.43
N TRP A 62 -6.54 6.76 -4.11
CA TRP A 62 -7.43 7.63 -4.85
C TRP A 62 -8.17 6.90 -5.99
N MET A 63 -7.48 6.03 -6.74
CA MET A 63 -8.09 5.21 -7.79
C MET A 63 -9.10 4.22 -7.20
N LEU A 64 -8.74 3.51 -6.14
CA LEU A 64 -9.62 2.54 -5.49
C LEU A 64 -10.90 3.19 -4.97
N ARG A 65 -10.79 4.37 -4.35
CA ARG A 65 -11.94 5.13 -3.86
C ARG A 65 -12.89 5.49 -5.00
N ARG A 66 -12.36 5.87 -6.17
CA ARG A 66 -13.18 6.19 -7.35
C ARG A 66 -13.83 4.98 -7.99
N VAL A 67 -13.13 3.85 -8.06
CA VAL A 67 -13.65 2.64 -8.71
C VAL A 67 -14.67 1.93 -7.82
N PHE A 68 -14.42 1.85 -6.51
CA PHE A 68 -15.23 1.07 -5.58
C PHE A 68 -16.19 1.89 -4.72
N GLY A 69 -16.02 3.21 -4.64
CA GLY A 69 -16.82 4.06 -3.74
C GLY A 69 -16.74 3.56 -2.30
N ASP A 70 -17.90 3.31 -1.69
CA ASP A 70 -18.02 2.78 -0.32
C ASP A 70 -18.04 1.24 -0.24
N SER A 71 -17.99 0.53 -1.38
CA SER A 71 -18.00 -0.94 -1.39
C SER A 71 -16.67 -1.55 -0.94
N VAL A 72 -15.58 -0.80 -1.04
CA VAL A 72 -14.31 -1.14 -0.40
C VAL A 72 -13.94 0.00 0.53
N PRO A 73 -13.74 -0.26 1.82
CA PRO A 73 -13.44 0.78 2.78
C PRO A 73 -11.98 1.18 2.68
N VAL A 74 -11.69 2.12 1.77
CA VAL A 74 -10.38 2.76 1.61
C VAL A 74 -10.45 4.21 2.07
N PRO A 75 -9.40 4.77 2.70
CA PRO A 75 -9.43 6.17 3.12
C PRO A 75 -9.51 7.09 1.90
N GLU A 76 -10.29 8.15 2.01
CA GLU A 76 -10.24 9.23 1.03
C GLU A 76 -8.89 9.94 1.08
N VAL A 77 -8.24 10.14 -0.07
CA VAL A 77 -7.03 10.96 -0.17
C VAL A 77 -7.47 12.42 -0.34
N TYR A 78 -6.90 13.31 0.47
CA TYR A 78 -7.13 14.76 0.40
C TYR A 78 -6.06 15.47 -0.42
N GLY A 79 -4.87 14.87 -0.51
CA GLY A 79 -3.79 15.36 -1.33
C GLY A 79 -2.45 14.70 -0.99
N TRP A 80 -1.40 15.07 -1.72
CA TRP A 80 -0.03 14.71 -1.37
C TRP A 80 0.96 15.83 -1.69
N ARG A 81 2.14 15.75 -1.09
CA ARG A 81 3.28 16.65 -1.31
C ARG A 81 4.58 15.88 -1.44
N ILE A 82 5.52 16.44 -2.20
CA ILE A 82 6.90 15.98 -2.28
C ILE A 82 7.77 17.16 -1.85
N GLU A 83 8.50 17.01 -0.76
CA GLU A 83 9.35 18.09 -0.23
C GLU A 83 10.59 17.51 0.43
N ASN A 84 11.78 18.01 0.09
CA ASN A 84 13.06 17.53 0.63
C ASN A 84 13.25 16.01 0.56
N ASN A 85 12.82 15.38 -0.55
CA ASN A 85 12.82 13.92 -0.76
C ASN A 85 11.92 13.13 0.21
N TYR A 86 10.96 13.78 0.86
CA TYR A 86 9.87 13.12 1.58
C TYR A 86 8.59 13.22 0.77
N VAL A 87 7.83 12.12 0.75
CA VAL A 87 6.44 12.12 0.31
C VAL A 87 5.55 12.26 1.54
N PHE A 88 4.51 13.08 1.42
CA PHE A 88 3.45 13.26 2.41
C PHE A 88 2.13 12.92 1.75
N ILE A 89 1.40 11.96 2.32
CA ILE A 89 0.06 11.58 1.87
C ILE A 89 -0.90 12.02 2.96
N TYR A 90 -1.83 12.92 2.59
CA TYR A 90 -2.88 13.42 3.46
C TYR A 90 -4.15 12.65 3.13
N MET A 91 -4.68 11.93 4.11
CA MET A 91 -5.82 11.05 3.90
C MET A 91 -6.74 10.99 5.11
N GLU A 92 -7.94 10.50 4.90
CA GLU A 92 -8.96 10.30 5.92
C GLU A 92 -8.41 9.48 7.09
N LEU A 93 -8.67 9.98 8.31
CA LEU A 93 -8.47 9.21 9.52
C LEU A 93 -9.60 8.18 9.67
N ILE A 94 -9.28 6.91 9.50
CA ILE A 94 -10.23 5.84 9.80
C ILE A 94 -10.20 5.56 11.30
N HIS A 95 -11.28 5.89 11.99
CA HIS A 95 -11.43 5.60 13.41
C HIS A 95 -11.63 4.10 13.64
N GLY A 96 -10.82 3.52 14.54
CA GLY A 96 -10.85 2.09 14.77
C GLY A 96 -9.63 1.52 15.49
N ARG A 97 -9.66 0.22 15.78
CA ARG A 97 -8.52 -0.57 16.28
C ARG A 97 -7.92 -1.37 15.15
N THR A 98 -6.62 -1.44 14.96
CA THR A 98 -6.04 -2.25 13.89
C THR A 98 -6.33 -3.75 14.07
N LEU A 99 -6.27 -4.52 12.98
CA LEU A 99 -6.40 -5.99 13.08
C LEU A 99 -5.33 -6.57 14.00
N HIS A 100 -4.13 -6.00 14.00
CA HIS A 100 -3.06 -6.39 14.91
C HIS A 100 -3.43 -6.16 16.38
N GLU A 101 -4.08 -5.03 16.69
CA GLU A 101 -4.45 -4.67 18.06
C GLU A 101 -5.59 -5.50 18.62
N CYS A 102 -6.53 -5.98 17.80
CA CYS A 102 -7.70 -6.73 18.27
C CYS A 102 -7.65 -8.22 17.96
N TRP A 103 -6.66 -8.73 17.22
CA TRP A 103 -6.64 -10.13 16.76
C TRP A 103 -6.85 -11.16 17.90
N ASP A 104 -6.19 -10.93 19.02
CA ASP A 104 -6.20 -11.86 20.16
C ASP A 104 -7.51 -11.77 20.97
N ASP A 105 -8.23 -10.66 20.87
CA ASP A 105 -9.54 -10.46 21.52
C ASP A 105 -10.68 -11.13 20.75
N LEU A 106 -10.50 -11.37 19.45
CA LEU A 106 -11.53 -11.89 18.57
C LEU A 106 -11.74 -13.39 18.76
N ASP A 107 -13.01 -13.83 18.83
CA ASP A 107 -13.35 -15.24 18.87
C ASP A 107 -13.27 -15.91 17.48
N SER A 108 -13.47 -17.22 17.42
CA SER A 108 -13.39 -17.99 16.18
C SER A 108 -14.45 -17.60 15.14
N MET A 109 -15.65 -17.21 15.59
CA MET A 109 -16.73 -16.79 14.71
C MET A 109 -16.42 -15.41 14.12
N GLU A 110 -15.98 -14.46 14.96
CA GLU A 110 -15.57 -13.13 14.52
C GLU A 110 -14.41 -13.19 13.54
N LYS A 111 -13.41 -14.04 13.81
CA LYS A 111 -12.29 -14.29 12.88
C LYS A 111 -12.76 -14.86 11.54
N THR A 112 -13.78 -15.72 11.54
CA THR A 112 -14.36 -16.27 10.31
C THR A 112 -15.05 -15.18 9.50
N VAL A 113 -15.91 -14.39 10.15
CA VAL A 113 -16.60 -13.24 9.51
C VAL A 113 -15.59 -12.24 8.93
N LEU A 114 -14.51 -11.98 9.66
CA LEU A 114 -13.41 -11.12 9.19
C LEU A 114 -12.75 -11.70 7.94
N CYS A 115 -12.37 -12.98 7.96
CA CYS A 115 -11.79 -13.64 6.80
C CYS A 115 -12.71 -13.57 5.58
N ASP A 116 -14.03 -13.78 5.75
CA ASP A 116 -14.99 -13.70 4.66
C ASP A 116 -15.04 -12.29 4.04
N GLN A 117 -15.04 -11.25 4.86
CA GLN A 117 -15.01 -9.86 4.41
C GLN A 117 -13.70 -9.50 3.70
N LEU A 118 -12.56 -9.95 4.23
CA LEU A 118 -11.25 -9.79 3.59
C LEU A 118 -11.24 -10.48 2.21
N CYS A 119 -11.77 -11.71 2.12
CA CYS A 119 -11.92 -12.44 0.88
C CYS A 119 -12.79 -11.71 -0.14
N GLU A 120 -13.90 -11.10 0.31
CA GLU A 120 -14.77 -10.29 -0.54
C GLU A 120 -14.04 -9.07 -1.11
N ILE A 121 -13.30 -8.33 -0.28
CA ILE A 121 -12.50 -7.17 -0.70
C ILE A 121 -11.42 -7.58 -1.71
N VAL A 122 -10.67 -8.65 -1.42
CA VAL A 122 -9.65 -9.17 -2.34
C VAL A 122 -10.27 -9.66 -3.65
N SER A 123 -11.45 -10.27 -3.59
CA SER A 123 -12.17 -10.71 -4.79
C SER A 123 -12.60 -9.53 -5.65
N ARG A 124 -13.08 -8.43 -5.05
CA ARG A 124 -13.38 -7.18 -5.76
C ARG A 124 -12.14 -6.59 -6.43
N PHE A 125 -11.03 -6.55 -5.71
CA PHE A 125 -9.73 -6.11 -6.25
C PHE A 125 -9.33 -6.92 -7.48
N ARG A 126 -9.44 -8.24 -7.44
CA ARG A 126 -9.11 -9.12 -8.57
C ARG A 126 -10.05 -8.94 -9.77
N GLN A 127 -11.24 -8.37 -9.58
CA GLN A 127 -12.17 -8.03 -10.66
C GLN A 127 -11.80 -6.73 -11.40
N LEU A 128 -10.80 -5.97 -10.93
CA LEU A 128 -10.24 -4.86 -11.70
C LEU A 128 -9.59 -5.41 -12.97
N SER A 129 -10.38 -5.48 -14.03
CA SER A 129 -9.94 -5.96 -15.34
C SER A 129 -9.39 -4.80 -16.15
N TYR A 130 -8.15 -4.96 -16.59
CA TYR A 130 -7.54 -4.15 -17.63
C TYR A 130 -7.67 -4.87 -18.98
N GLN A 131 -7.71 -4.11 -20.07
CA GLN A 131 -7.63 -4.70 -21.41
C GLN A 131 -6.38 -5.61 -21.50
N PRO A 132 -6.41 -6.73 -22.24
CA PRO A 132 -5.26 -7.65 -22.31
C PRO A 132 -3.94 -6.99 -22.72
N SER A 133 -4.00 -5.95 -23.56
CA SER A 133 -2.86 -5.12 -23.98
C SER A 133 -2.31 -4.19 -22.89
N ASP A 134 -3.05 -4.03 -21.80
CA ASP A 134 -2.74 -3.13 -20.68
C ASP A 134 -2.31 -3.89 -19.42
N LYS A 135 -2.06 -5.20 -19.52
CA LYS A 135 -1.55 -6.01 -18.40
C LYS A 135 -0.04 -5.83 -18.24
N TYR A 136 0.39 -5.62 -17.01
CA TYR A 136 1.80 -5.47 -16.61
C TYR A 136 1.92 -5.73 -15.11
N ILE A 137 3.13 -6.01 -14.62
CA ILE A 137 3.50 -6.23 -13.22
C ILE A 137 4.31 -5.03 -12.74
N GLY A 138 3.73 -4.20 -11.89
CA GLY A 138 4.33 -2.94 -11.44
C GLY A 138 3.25 -1.98 -10.97
N SER A 139 3.60 -0.91 -10.25
CA SER A 139 2.61 -0.03 -9.60
C SER A 139 1.54 0.58 -10.52
N VAL A 140 0.45 1.10 -9.93
CA VAL A 140 -0.69 1.71 -10.67
C VAL A 140 -0.32 2.82 -11.65
N SER A 141 0.86 3.43 -11.51
CA SER A 141 1.41 4.43 -12.43
C SER A 141 2.32 3.83 -13.50
N ARG A 142 2.25 2.52 -13.74
CA ARG A 142 3.12 1.76 -14.65
C ARG A 142 4.61 1.97 -14.33
N GLN A 143 4.94 1.99 -13.04
CA GLN A 143 6.33 2.05 -12.57
C GLN A 143 6.72 0.71 -11.94
N ARG A 144 7.93 0.64 -11.38
CA ARG A 144 8.41 -0.53 -10.66
C ARG A 144 7.43 -1.06 -9.60
N VAL A 145 7.57 -2.35 -9.30
CA VAL A 145 6.97 -3.00 -8.13
C VAL A 145 7.57 -2.37 -6.88
N HIS A 146 6.72 -2.03 -5.93
CA HIS A 146 7.12 -1.55 -4.62
C HIS A 146 6.86 -2.68 -3.63
N ASP A 147 7.92 -3.23 -3.05
CA ASP A 147 7.83 -4.16 -1.91
C ASP A 147 9.03 -3.88 -1.01
N CYS A 148 8.89 -4.10 0.30
CA CYS A 148 9.99 -4.00 1.23
C CYS A 148 11.16 -4.95 0.88
N VAL A 149 10.86 -6.11 0.29
CA VAL A 149 11.87 -7.06 -0.21
C VAL A 149 12.66 -6.48 -1.39
N PHE A 150 12.05 -5.58 -2.16
CA PHE A 150 12.64 -4.97 -3.36
C PHE A 150 13.07 -3.51 -3.14
N GLU A 151 13.12 -3.01 -1.90
CA GLU A 151 13.41 -1.59 -1.61
C GLU A 151 14.74 -1.13 -2.23
N ALA A 152 15.75 -2.01 -2.22
CA ALA A 152 17.07 -1.77 -2.79
C ALA A 152 17.15 -1.94 -4.32
N GLN A 153 16.08 -2.42 -4.97
CA GLN A 153 16.08 -2.75 -6.40
C GLN A 153 15.51 -1.58 -7.22
N THR A 154 16.36 -0.97 -8.04
CA THR A 154 15.97 0.15 -8.91
C THR A 154 15.25 -0.31 -10.18
N GLU A 155 15.46 -1.56 -10.61
CA GLU A 155 14.96 -2.11 -11.88
C GLU A 155 13.81 -3.13 -11.68
N ALA A 156 12.97 -2.93 -10.66
CA ALA A 156 11.87 -3.84 -10.34
C ALA A 156 10.65 -3.67 -11.25
N GLY A 157 10.83 -3.57 -12.58
CA GLY A 157 9.76 -3.44 -13.57
C GLY A 157 9.44 -1.99 -13.99
N PRO A 158 8.29 -1.74 -14.62
CA PRO A 158 7.17 -2.67 -14.79
C PRO A 158 7.48 -3.82 -15.76
N PHE A 159 6.94 -5.01 -15.51
CA PHE A 159 7.11 -6.18 -16.39
C PHE A 159 5.85 -6.44 -17.22
N PRO A 160 5.91 -6.49 -18.55
CA PRO A 160 4.74 -6.76 -19.38
C PRO A 160 4.25 -8.22 -19.29
N LYS A 161 5.08 -9.15 -18.80
CA LYS A 161 4.76 -10.59 -18.73
C LYS A 161 5.23 -11.19 -17.41
N ILE A 162 4.50 -12.22 -16.95
CA ILE A 162 4.84 -13.00 -15.75
C ILE A 162 6.24 -13.57 -15.84
N ARG A 163 6.58 -14.20 -16.98
CA ARG A 163 7.92 -14.73 -17.22
C ARG A 163 9.03 -13.71 -16.95
N GLU A 164 8.87 -12.47 -17.40
CA GLU A 164 9.89 -11.42 -17.23
C GLU A 164 10.05 -11.03 -15.76
N PHE A 165 8.95 -10.94 -15.02
CA PHE A 165 9.00 -10.75 -13.57
C PHE A 165 9.66 -11.92 -12.84
N ILE A 166 9.30 -13.16 -13.21
CA ILE A 166 9.84 -14.37 -12.57
C ILE A 166 11.33 -14.55 -12.88
N ASP A 167 11.75 -14.31 -14.13
CA ASP A 167 13.16 -14.31 -14.54
C ASP A 167 13.96 -13.24 -13.77
N TRP A 168 13.39 -12.04 -13.62
CA TRP A 168 13.99 -10.99 -12.79
C TRP A 168 14.06 -11.38 -11.31
N PHE A 169 12.97 -11.90 -10.74
CA PHE A 169 12.85 -12.27 -9.33
C PHE A 169 13.82 -13.40 -8.95
N SER A 170 13.89 -14.45 -9.77
CA SER A 170 14.84 -15.57 -9.62
C SER A 170 16.30 -15.13 -9.76
N GLY A 171 16.56 -14.08 -10.54
CA GLY A 171 17.89 -13.48 -10.68
C GLY A 171 18.35 -12.65 -9.48
N LEU A 172 17.46 -12.24 -8.58
CA LEU A 172 17.78 -11.33 -7.46
C LEU A 172 18.95 -11.78 -6.56
N PRO A 173 19.06 -13.07 -6.15
CA PRO A 173 20.18 -13.55 -5.35
C PRO A 173 21.55 -13.33 -6.03
N GLN A 174 21.55 -13.24 -7.37
CA GLN A 174 22.73 -13.14 -8.21
C GLN A 174 22.94 -11.73 -8.80
N ALA A 175 22.08 -10.76 -8.44
CA ALA A 175 22.06 -9.44 -9.06
C ALA A 175 23.39 -8.68 -8.92
N ARG A 176 24.18 -8.99 -7.87
CA ARG A 176 25.49 -8.39 -7.61
C ARG A 176 26.67 -9.14 -8.24
N LEU A 177 26.43 -10.31 -8.83
CA LEU A 177 27.48 -11.11 -9.46
C LEU A 177 27.78 -10.60 -10.89
N PRO A 178 29.04 -10.68 -11.34
CA PRO A 178 29.38 -10.54 -12.75
C PRO A 178 28.58 -11.50 -13.62
N ILE A 179 28.26 -11.11 -14.85
CA ILE A 179 27.45 -11.93 -15.78
C ILE A 179 28.06 -13.33 -15.98
N SER A 180 29.39 -13.44 -16.00
CA SER A 180 30.12 -14.70 -16.16
C SER A 180 29.97 -15.67 -14.98
N GLU A 181 29.56 -15.18 -13.81
CA GLU A 181 29.40 -15.98 -12.58
C GLU A 181 27.93 -16.30 -12.29
N ARG A 182 27.01 -15.81 -13.11
CA ARG A 182 25.59 -16.12 -12.97
C ARG A 182 25.32 -17.56 -13.38
N TYR A 183 24.51 -18.24 -12.59
CA TYR A 183 24.07 -19.62 -12.77
C TYR A 183 22.57 -19.65 -13.09
N GLU A 184 22.12 -20.72 -13.74
CA GLU A 184 20.70 -21.00 -13.88
C GLU A 184 20.10 -21.30 -12.51
N ASP A 185 19.14 -20.48 -12.05
CA ASP A 185 18.50 -20.67 -10.75
C ASP A 185 17.80 -22.04 -10.71
N PRO A 186 18.20 -22.97 -9.81
CA PRO A 186 17.60 -24.30 -9.73
C PRO A 186 16.11 -24.25 -9.35
N TYR A 187 15.62 -23.13 -8.78
CA TYR A 187 14.23 -22.98 -8.40
C TYR A 187 13.35 -22.36 -9.48
N ARG A 188 13.96 -21.82 -10.56
CA ARG A 188 13.23 -21.11 -11.62
C ARG A 188 12.13 -21.95 -12.26
N GLY A 189 12.38 -23.24 -12.44
CA GLY A 189 11.42 -24.18 -13.03
C GLY A 189 10.17 -24.44 -12.18
N TYR A 190 10.19 -24.11 -10.89
CA TYR A 190 9.03 -24.24 -10.00
C TYR A 190 8.11 -23.02 -10.02
N LEU A 191 8.53 -21.93 -10.67
CA LEU A 191 7.77 -20.69 -10.78
C LEU A 191 7.02 -20.67 -12.13
N PRO A 192 5.68 -20.76 -12.14
CA PRO A 192 4.91 -20.84 -13.38
C PRO A 192 4.86 -19.50 -14.13
N ASP A 193 4.90 -19.58 -15.47
CA ASP A 193 4.81 -18.42 -16.37
C ASP A 193 3.36 -18.09 -16.79
N ASP A 194 2.41 -18.98 -16.50
CA ASP A 194 1.04 -19.00 -17.03
C ASP A 194 -0.02 -18.51 -16.03
N GLY A 195 0.42 -17.82 -14.98
CA GLY A 195 -0.49 -17.18 -14.02
C GLY A 195 -1.38 -16.10 -14.64
N VAL A 196 -2.25 -15.53 -13.81
CA VAL A 196 -3.12 -14.41 -14.20
C VAL A 196 -2.65 -13.14 -13.50
N ILE A 197 -2.29 -12.13 -14.28
CA ILE A 197 -2.01 -10.77 -13.79
C ILE A 197 -3.31 -10.17 -13.26
N THR A 198 -3.37 -9.86 -11.96
CA THR A 198 -4.56 -9.33 -11.28
C THR A 198 -4.18 -8.26 -10.26
N PHE A 199 -5.06 -7.29 -10.02
CA PHE A 199 -4.81 -6.30 -8.99
C PHE A 199 -4.88 -6.98 -7.61
N THR A 200 -3.81 -6.87 -6.84
CA THR A 200 -3.71 -7.44 -5.49
C THR A 200 -3.13 -6.44 -4.50
N HIS A 201 -3.40 -6.68 -3.22
CA HIS A 201 -2.72 -6.01 -2.12
C HIS A 201 -1.35 -6.67 -1.89
N GLY A 202 -0.28 -5.87 -1.89
CA GLY A 202 1.11 -6.30 -1.96
C GLY A 202 1.71 -6.66 -0.60
N VAL A 203 1.00 -6.38 0.50
CA VAL A 203 1.40 -6.82 1.84
C VAL A 203 0.24 -7.56 2.48
N LEU A 204 0.24 -8.89 2.44
CA LEU A 204 -0.72 -9.74 3.16
C LEU A 204 -0.04 -10.47 4.32
N HIS A 205 0.78 -9.76 5.12
CA HIS A 205 1.44 -10.33 6.30
C HIS A 205 0.88 -9.69 7.59
N ARG A 206 0.44 -10.51 8.57
CA ARG A 206 -0.18 -10.10 9.85
C ARG A 206 0.71 -9.20 10.72
N SER A 207 2.02 -9.28 10.55
CA SER A 207 3.01 -8.56 11.35
C SER A 207 4.21 -8.30 10.46
N ALA A 208 4.21 -7.22 9.67
CA ALA A 208 5.45 -6.81 9.02
C ALA A 208 6.52 -6.74 10.12
N SER A 209 7.53 -7.59 10.00
CA SER A 209 8.43 -7.96 11.10
C SER A 209 9.16 -6.73 11.64
N HIS A 210 9.80 -6.81 12.81
CA HIS A 210 10.47 -5.71 13.52
C HIS A 210 11.41 -4.78 12.69
N SER A 211 11.75 -5.12 11.44
CA SER A 211 12.48 -4.28 10.48
C SER A 211 11.60 -3.51 9.48
N CYS A 212 10.38 -3.97 9.19
CA CYS A 212 9.44 -3.36 8.25
C CYS A 212 8.29 -2.76 9.07
N HIS A 213 8.34 -1.45 9.32
CA HIS A 213 7.32 -0.74 10.10
C HIS A 213 6.02 -0.52 9.30
N CYS A 214 5.45 -1.57 8.71
CA CYS A 214 4.17 -1.55 8.02
C CYS A 214 3.07 -1.95 9.03
N ARG A 215 2.53 -0.97 9.75
CA ARG A 215 1.43 -1.21 10.72
C ARG A 215 0.13 -1.45 9.96
N LEU A 216 -0.40 -2.68 9.93
CA LEU A 216 -1.74 -2.98 9.42
C LEU A 216 -2.77 -1.97 9.96
N GLY A 217 -3.61 -1.44 9.05
CA GLY A 217 -4.53 -0.31 9.31
C GLY A 217 -5.64 -0.57 10.33
N ALA A 218 -6.28 0.53 10.76
CA ALA A 218 -7.34 0.57 11.75
C ALA A 218 -8.68 -0.03 11.24
N ILE A 219 -9.31 -0.88 12.07
CA ILE A 219 -10.64 -1.48 11.90
C ILE A 219 -11.67 -0.62 12.63
N ARG A 220 -12.65 -0.09 11.86
CA ARG A 220 -13.88 0.42 12.44
C ARG A 220 -14.79 -0.75 12.85
N MET A 221 -15.00 -0.96 14.15
CA MET A 221 -16.02 -1.88 14.66
C MET A 221 -17.40 -1.20 14.67
N ALA A 222 -18.11 -1.25 13.54
CA ALA A 222 -19.54 -0.98 13.43
C ALA A 222 -20.16 -2.06 12.53
N PRO A 223 -21.43 -2.46 12.72
CA PRO A 223 -21.88 -3.82 12.44
C PRO A 223 -21.94 -4.27 10.96
N ARG A 224 -21.43 -3.50 9.98
CA ARG A 224 -21.55 -3.86 8.56
C ARG A 224 -20.41 -3.53 7.60
N LEU A 225 -19.34 -2.81 7.96
CA LEU A 225 -18.24 -2.57 7.01
C LEU A 225 -16.92 -2.39 7.76
N LEU A 226 -15.99 -3.30 7.47
CA LEU A 226 -14.72 -3.45 8.16
C LEU A 226 -13.61 -2.87 7.29
N GLY A 227 -13.09 -1.72 7.72
CA GLY A 227 -12.03 -0.95 7.05
C GLY A 227 -10.68 -1.66 7.04
N ILE A 228 -10.06 -1.75 5.86
CA ILE A 228 -8.63 -2.05 5.72
C ILE A 228 -7.98 -0.79 5.12
N LEU A 229 -6.65 -0.68 5.14
CA LEU A 229 -5.84 0.16 4.23
C LEU A 229 -5.39 1.54 4.74
N GLN A 230 -5.03 1.65 6.03
CA GLN A 230 -4.09 2.70 6.48
C GLN A 230 -2.61 2.28 6.41
N SER A 231 -2.28 1.20 5.70
CA SER A 231 -0.91 0.88 5.32
C SER A 231 -0.83 0.02 4.07
N ASP A 232 0.10 0.43 3.21
CA ASP A 232 0.83 -0.37 2.22
C ASP A 232 -0.04 -1.27 1.32
N LEU A 233 -0.95 -0.62 0.59
CA LEU A 233 -1.42 -1.09 -0.72
C LEU A 233 -0.26 -1.06 -1.70
N TYR A 234 0.57 -2.09 -1.66
CA TYR A 234 1.45 -2.35 -2.79
C TYR A 234 0.82 -3.36 -3.71
N LEU A 235 1.46 -3.62 -4.83
CA LEU A 235 0.79 -4.22 -5.97
C LEU A 235 1.78 -5.16 -6.64
N LEU A 236 1.35 -6.41 -6.76
CA LEU A 236 1.86 -7.40 -7.70
C LEU A 236 0.75 -7.57 -8.71
N LEU A 237 0.71 -6.69 -9.73
CA LEU A 237 -0.12 -6.97 -10.89
C LEU A 237 0.48 -8.18 -11.60
#